data_AF-A0A7S0BF17-F1
#
_entry.id   AF-A0A7S0BF17-F1
#
_cell.length_a   1.000
_cell.length_b   1.000
_cell.length_c   1.000
_cell.angle_alpha   90.00
_cell.angle_beta   90.00
_cell.angle_gamma   90.00
#
_symmetry.space_group_name_H-M   'P 1'
#
loop_
_entity.id
_entity.type
_entity.pdbx_description
1 polymer ?
#
loop_
_entity_poly.entity_id
_entity_poly.type
_entity_poly.pdbx_seq_one_letter_code
_entity_poly.pdbx_strand_id
1 'polypeptide(L)'
;GSDYPPTPKLYWNEKKQKYNRLDVTITGSNGVYETEGINNGGLNRHIEYCDYMLWQYFEHLKDLGIMNNTIIIFASDNGTSSWGKGSFVRQRGPHVPMVVYAPGMNLAKQGRQDVLVHVVDMLPTFADIMGVEHLLDGYAKQGKNLWPYLITTKPNHRRYLYSYIQEKQQIRGKLVTRDMNNDWWKVDVEVDDYDSYPKIT
;
A
#
# COMPACT_ATOMS: atom_id res chain seq x y z
N GLY A 1 13.55 -5.61 19.09
CA GLY A 1 12.36 -5.52 18.21
C GLY A 1 12.40 -4.16 17.55
N SER A 2 11.78 -3.98 16.38
CA SER A 2 11.59 -2.62 15.87
C SER A 2 10.60 -1.90 16.77
N ASP A 3 11.10 -1.00 17.62
CA ASP A 3 10.27 -0.16 18.49
C ASP A 3 9.67 0.95 17.62
N TYR A 4 8.39 0.82 17.31
CA TYR A 4 7.64 1.86 16.60
C TYR A 4 7.52 3.07 17.53
N PRO A 5 8.08 4.24 17.17
CA PRO A 5 8.16 5.36 18.10
C PRO A 5 6.78 5.89 18.49
N PRO A 6 6.65 6.55 19.65
CA PRO A 6 5.47 7.34 19.98
C PRO A 6 5.02 8.29 18.86
N THR A 7 3.70 8.46 18.73
CA THR A 7 3.10 9.51 17.90
C THR A 7 2.24 10.45 18.78
N PRO A 8 1.92 11.66 18.32
CA PRO A 8 0.93 12.51 18.98
C PRO A 8 -0.38 11.76 19.20
N LYS A 9 -1.07 12.02 20.32
CA LYS A 9 -2.41 11.51 20.59
C LYS A 9 -3.40 12.15 19.62
N LEU A 10 -4.23 11.32 19.01
CA LEU A 10 -5.24 11.70 18.03
C LEU A 10 -6.63 11.28 18.52
N TYR A 11 -7.65 12.05 18.15
CA TYR A 11 -9.05 11.75 18.41
C TYR A 11 -9.91 12.08 17.19
N TRP A 12 -10.61 11.09 16.67
CA TRP A 12 -11.59 11.28 15.60
C TRP A 12 -12.92 11.78 16.16
N ASN A 13 -13.43 12.89 15.63
CA ASN A 13 -14.74 13.42 15.96
C ASN A 13 -15.75 12.98 14.88
N GLU A 14 -16.52 11.93 15.15
CA GLU A 14 -17.49 11.37 14.21
C GLU A 14 -18.52 12.39 13.72
N LYS A 15 -19.02 13.27 14.60
CA LYS A 15 -20.04 14.26 14.22
C LYS A 15 -19.49 15.32 13.26
N LYS A 16 -18.22 15.69 13.43
CA LYS A 16 -17.55 16.71 12.61
C LYS A 16 -16.75 16.11 11.46
N GLN A 17 -16.62 14.78 11.38
CA GLN A 17 -15.77 14.07 10.43
C GLN A 17 -14.35 14.66 10.38
N LYS A 18 -13.75 14.87 11.56
CA LYS A 18 -12.49 15.60 11.72
C LYS A 18 -11.59 14.98 12.78
N TYR A 19 -10.29 14.93 12.49
CA TYR A 19 -9.27 14.62 13.48
C TYR A 19 -8.94 15.80 14.39
N ASN A 20 -8.69 15.50 15.66
CA ASN A 20 -8.10 16.40 16.63
C ASN A 20 -6.75 15.82 17.07
N ARG A 21 -5.69 16.62 16.95
CA ARG A 21 -4.35 16.27 17.40
C ARG A 21 -4.05 17.04 18.67
N LEU A 22 -3.57 16.36 19.70
CA LEU A 22 -3.10 17.02 20.92
C LEU A 22 -1.74 17.67 20.65
N ASP A 23 -1.56 18.85 21.24
CA ASP A 23 -0.25 19.48 21.28
C ASP A 23 0.71 18.60 22.08
N VAL A 24 1.95 18.57 21.60
CA VAL A 24 3.01 17.77 22.18
C VAL A 24 3.94 18.69 22.93
N THR A 25 4.10 18.41 24.22
CA THR A 25 5.07 19.08 25.08
C THR A 25 6.11 18.04 25.49
N ILE A 26 7.39 18.34 25.23
CA ILE A 26 8.51 17.53 25.68
C ILE A 26 9.36 18.43 26.57
N THR A 27 9.46 18.06 27.85
CA THR A 27 10.29 18.74 28.84
C THR A 27 11.37 17.80 29.37
N GLY A 28 12.31 18.33 30.15
CA GLY A 28 13.46 17.58 30.66
C GLY A 28 14.72 17.78 29.83
N SER A 29 15.82 17.15 30.28
CA SER A 29 17.14 17.25 29.66
C SER A 29 18.03 16.06 30.09
N ASN A 30 19.21 15.91 29.48
CA ASN A 30 20.19 14.87 29.82
C ASN A 30 19.63 13.43 29.75
N GLY A 31 18.78 13.15 28.76
CA GLY A 31 18.24 11.80 28.52
C GLY A 31 17.05 11.41 29.40
N VAL A 32 16.59 12.30 30.28
CA VAL A 32 15.33 12.14 31.02
C VAL A 32 14.33 13.14 30.45
N TYR A 33 13.34 12.64 29.73
CA TYR A 33 12.31 13.46 29.10
C TYR A 33 10.93 13.12 29.68
N GLU A 34 10.17 14.15 30.00
CA GLU A 34 8.75 14.07 30.31
C GLU A 34 7.98 14.47 29.06
N THR A 35 6.95 13.70 28.73
CA THR A 35 6.22 13.89 27.48
C THR A 35 4.72 13.93 27.72
N GLU A 36 4.09 15.01 27.31
CA GLU A 36 2.64 15.15 27.28
C GLU A 36 2.13 15.12 25.83
N GLY A 37 0.90 14.63 25.66
CA GLY A 37 0.26 14.60 24.35
C GLY A 37 0.79 13.54 23.37
N ILE A 38 1.72 12.66 23.75
CA ILE A 38 2.16 11.50 22.93
C ILE A 38 1.64 10.18 23.50
N ASN A 39 1.49 9.17 22.63
CA ASN A 39 1.14 7.80 23.03
C ASN A 39 2.37 6.93 23.32
N ASN A 40 2.17 5.67 23.70
CA ASN A 40 3.26 4.75 24.05
C ASN A 40 3.92 4.07 22.82
N GLY A 41 3.73 4.60 21.61
CA GLY A 41 4.20 3.98 20.37
C GLY A 41 3.40 2.73 19.97
N GLY A 42 3.94 1.99 19.01
CA GLY A 42 3.32 0.78 18.47
C GLY A 42 2.76 0.94 17.05
N LEU A 43 2.66 -0.19 16.34
CA LEU A 43 2.24 -0.22 14.93
C LEU A 43 0.84 0.38 14.72
N ASN A 44 -0.12 0.08 15.61
CA ASN A 44 -1.45 0.66 15.56
C ASN A 44 -1.45 2.19 15.65
N ARG A 45 -0.54 2.77 16.46
CA ARG A 45 -0.39 4.23 16.60
C ARG A 45 0.23 4.87 15.37
N HIS A 46 1.12 4.15 14.69
CA HIS A 46 1.65 4.58 13.40
C HIS A 46 0.60 4.54 12.30
N ILE A 47 -0.24 3.49 12.27
CA ILE A 47 -1.36 3.38 11.32
C ILE A 47 -2.36 4.53 11.55
N GLU A 48 -2.77 4.76 12.79
CA GLU A 48 -3.65 5.88 13.18
C GLU A 48 -3.05 7.24 12.76
N TYR A 49 -1.75 7.42 12.94
CA TYR A 49 -1.07 8.65 12.53
C TYR A 49 -0.96 8.79 11.00
N CYS A 50 -0.74 7.70 10.27
CA CYS A 50 -0.75 7.70 8.81
C CYS A 50 -2.13 8.08 8.26
N ASP A 51 -3.21 7.55 8.85
CA ASP A 51 -4.57 7.91 8.47
C ASP A 51 -4.85 9.40 8.72
N TYR A 52 -4.43 9.93 9.87
CA TYR A 52 -4.50 11.37 10.14
C TYR A 52 -3.72 12.22 9.13
N MET A 53 -2.49 11.82 8.77
CA MET A 53 -1.72 12.53 7.74
C MET A 53 -2.43 12.51 6.39
N LEU A 54 -3.00 11.36 6.01
CA LEU A 54 -3.77 11.23 4.78
C LEU A 54 -5.02 12.13 4.80
N TRP A 55 -5.74 12.19 5.93
CA TRP A 55 -6.85 13.12 6.13
C TRP A 55 -6.44 14.58 5.94
N GLN A 56 -5.28 15.00 6.44
CA GLN A 56 -4.79 16.38 6.23
C GLN A 56 -4.57 16.69 4.74
N TYR A 57 -4.01 15.74 3.96
CA TYR A 57 -3.89 15.90 2.51
C TYR A 57 -5.27 16.00 1.85
N PHE A 58 -6.23 15.17 2.25
CA PHE A 58 -7.59 15.23 1.74
C PHE A 58 -8.24 16.59 1.96
N GLU A 59 -8.17 17.14 3.16
CA GLU A 59 -8.74 18.45 3.48
C GLU A 59 -8.05 19.55 2.67
N HIS A 60 -6.73 19.54 2.60
CA HIS A 60 -6.00 20.56 1.85
C HIS A 60 -6.30 20.51 0.34
N LEU A 61 -6.37 19.32 -0.26
CA LEU A 61 -6.72 19.14 -1.67
C LEU A 61 -8.16 19.58 -1.99
N LYS A 62 -9.08 19.45 -1.03
CA LYS A 62 -10.45 20.00 -1.12
C LYS A 62 -10.44 21.52 -1.03
N ASP A 63 -9.70 22.09 -0.07
CA ASP A 63 -9.58 23.55 0.10
C ASP A 63 -8.98 24.22 -1.14
N LEU A 64 -8.01 23.56 -1.79
CA LEU A 64 -7.44 24.00 -3.06
C LEU A 64 -8.39 23.82 -4.27
N GLY A 65 -9.50 23.10 -4.10
CA GLY A 65 -10.46 22.82 -5.18
C GLY A 65 -9.96 21.83 -6.23
N ILE A 66 -8.88 21.09 -5.98
CA ILE A 66 -8.24 20.19 -6.96
C ILE A 66 -8.50 18.70 -6.71
N MET A 67 -9.26 18.34 -5.68
CA MET A 67 -9.58 16.94 -5.34
C MET A 67 -10.09 16.11 -6.52
N ASN A 68 -11.02 16.64 -7.32
CA ASN A 68 -11.58 15.91 -8.47
C ASN A 68 -10.57 15.77 -9.63
N ASN A 69 -9.50 16.56 -9.64
CA ASN A 69 -8.40 16.42 -10.60
C ASN A 69 -7.16 15.76 -9.96
N THR A 70 -7.34 15.03 -8.86
CA THR A 70 -6.23 14.38 -8.14
C THR A 70 -6.48 12.88 -8.06
N ILE A 71 -5.43 12.10 -8.34
CA ILE A 71 -5.39 10.66 -8.11
C ILE A 71 -4.50 10.42 -6.88
N ILE A 72 -5.05 9.79 -5.86
CA ILE A 72 -4.36 9.43 -4.63
C ILE A 72 -4.12 7.92 -4.66
N ILE A 73 -2.86 7.53 -4.48
CA ILE A 73 -2.45 6.12 -4.40
C ILE A 73 -1.77 5.90 -3.06
N PHE A 74 -2.37 5.03 -2.24
CA PHE A 74 -1.80 4.60 -0.97
C PHE A 74 -1.23 3.20 -1.12
N ALA A 75 0.08 3.05 -0.89
CA ALA A 75 0.78 1.77 -1.04
C ALA A 75 1.95 1.64 -0.06
N SER A 76 2.48 0.41 0.07
CA SER A 76 3.74 0.12 0.77
C SER A 76 4.77 -0.46 -0.20
N ASP A 77 6.06 -0.32 0.10
CA ASP A 77 7.16 -0.89 -0.68
C ASP A 77 7.36 -2.40 -0.39
N ASN A 78 7.21 -2.81 0.86
CA ASN A 78 7.25 -4.20 1.32
C ASN A 78 6.49 -4.38 2.65
N GLY A 79 6.35 -5.64 3.08
CA GLY A 79 5.82 -5.97 4.40
C GLY A 79 6.68 -5.41 5.55
N THR A 80 6.06 -5.19 6.71
CA THR A 80 6.73 -4.55 7.87
C THR A 80 7.82 -5.43 8.50
N SER A 81 8.75 -4.79 9.22
CA SER A 81 9.75 -5.45 10.05
C SER A 81 9.11 -6.45 11.03
N SER A 82 9.80 -7.54 11.35
CA SER A 82 9.34 -8.68 12.17
C SER A 82 8.15 -9.50 11.65
N TRP A 83 7.58 -9.17 10.49
CA TRP A 83 6.48 -9.95 9.91
C TRP A 83 6.69 -10.30 8.44
N GLY A 84 6.87 -9.29 7.57
CA GLY A 84 6.96 -9.49 6.12
C GLY A 84 8.29 -9.06 5.51
N LYS A 85 9.03 -8.15 6.16
CA LYS A 85 10.26 -7.58 5.59
C LYS A 85 11.29 -8.67 5.29
N GLY A 86 11.67 -8.81 4.02
CA GLY A 86 12.61 -9.84 3.57
C GLY A 86 12.05 -11.26 3.66
N SER A 87 10.74 -11.44 3.87
CA SER A 87 10.13 -12.77 3.89
C SER A 87 10.11 -13.37 2.47
N PHE A 88 10.59 -14.60 2.40
CA PHE A 88 10.66 -15.42 1.19
C PHE A 88 9.48 -16.38 1.05
N VAL A 89 8.58 -16.37 2.04
CA VAL A 89 7.54 -17.39 2.18
C VAL A 89 6.22 -16.85 1.66
N ARG A 90 5.64 -17.58 0.70
CA ARG A 90 4.27 -17.42 0.21
C ARG A 90 3.94 -15.98 -0.21
N GLN A 91 3.28 -15.17 0.63
CA GLN A 91 2.85 -13.82 0.25
C GLN A 91 3.23 -12.70 1.25
N ARG A 92 3.78 -13.03 2.43
CA ARG A 92 4.01 -12.06 3.52
C ARG A 92 4.91 -10.87 3.16
N GLY A 93 5.91 -11.09 2.34
CA GLY A 93 6.86 -10.04 1.94
C GLY A 93 6.29 -9.07 0.91
N PRO A 94 5.91 -9.57 -0.28
CA PRO A 94 5.51 -8.71 -1.39
C PRO A 94 4.02 -8.33 -1.42
N HIS A 95 3.16 -8.97 -0.62
CA HIS A 95 1.74 -8.62 -0.59
C HIS A 95 1.51 -7.44 0.35
N VAL A 96 1.29 -6.27 -0.26
CA VAL A 96 1.22 -4.96 0.38
C VAL A 96 -0.08 -4.25 0.03
N PRO A 97 -0.55 -3.28 0.86
CA PRO A 97 -1.71 -2.48 0.50
C PRO A 97 -1.48 -1.72 -0.80
N MET A 98 -2.55 -1.57 -1.58
CA MET A 98 -2.64 -0.72 -2.77
C MET A 98 -4.08 -0.21 -2.87
N VAL A 99 -4.29 1.07 -2.60
CA VAL A 99 -5.60 1.73 -2.71
C VAL A 99 -5.47 2.87 -3.70
N VAL A 100 -6.38 2.91 -4.68
CA VAL A 100 -6.49 4.00 -5.65
C VAL A 100 -7.78 4.76 -5.38
N TYR A 101 -7.67 6.05 -5.12
CA TYR A 101 -8.78 6.96 -4.93
C TYR A 101 -8.68 8.12 -5.93
N ALA A 102 -9.68 8.25 -6.79
CA ALA A 102 -9.69 9.25 -7.85
C ALA A 102 -11.14 9.73 -8.08
N PRO A 103 -11.67 10.62 -7.23
CA PRO A 103 -13.11 10.90 -7.16
C PRO A 103 -13.67 11.64 -8.36
N GLY A 104 -12.85 12.38 -9.11
CA GLY A 104 -13.26 12.98 -10.38
C GLY A 104 -12.96 12.12 -11.60
N MET A 105 -12.47 10.89 -11.40
CA MET A 105 -12.28 9.91 -12.48
C MET A 105 -13.40 8.89 -12.44
N ASN A 106 -13.91 8.49 -13.60
CA ASN A 106 -14.95 7.47 -13.73
C ASN A 106 -14.35 6.06 -13.59
N LEU A 107 -13.90 5.71 -12.38
CA LEU A 107 -13.43 4.36 -12.09
C LEU A 107 -14.60 3.38 -12.14
N ALA A 108 -14.56 2.47 -13.11
CA ALA A 108 -15.52 1.38 -13.25
C ALA A 108 -15.34 0.30 -12.16
N LYS A 109 -14.18 0.27 -11.51
CA LYS A 109 -13.88 -0.61 -10.38
C LYS A 109 -14.06 0.14 -9.06
N GLN A 110 -14.86 -0.42 -8.16
CA GLN A 110 -15.17 0.15 -6.85
C GLN A 110 -14.98 -0.90 -5.76
N GLY A 111 -14.52 -0.48 -4.58
CA GLY A 111 -14.24 -1.38 -3.47
C GLY A 111 -13.11 -2.38 -3.75
N ARG A 112 -13.04 -3.43 -2.93
CA ARG A 112 -11.98 -4.45 -3.00
C ARG A 112 -11.98 -5.17 -4.35
N GLN A 113 -10.82 -5.23 -4.99
CA GLN A 113 -10.62 -5.92 -6.27
C GLN A 113 -9.73 -7.15 -6.08
N ASP A 114 -10.17 -8.31 -6.58
CA ASP A 114 -9.36 -9.53 -6.63
C ASP A 114 -8.60 -9.61 -7.96
N VAL A 115 -7.57 -8.77 -8.07
CA VAL A 115 -6.72 -8.62 -9.26
C VAL A 115 -5.25 -8.49 -8.85
N LEU A 116 -4.36 -9.07 -9.66
CA LEU A 116 -2.92 -8.95 -9.44
C LEU A 116 -2.42 -7.59 -9.92
N VAL A 117 -1.69 -6.88 -9.07
CA VAL A 117 -1.03 -5.60 -9.38
C VAL A 117 0.40 -5.64 -8.87
N HIS A 118 1.34 -5.04 -9.60
CA HIS A 118 2.72 -4.85 -9.13
C HIS A 118 3.04 -3.35 -9.04
N VAL A 119 3.87 -2.92 -8.09
CA VAL A 119 4.32 -1.51 -8.03
C VAL A 119 4.94 -1.01 -9.34
N VAL A 120 5.58 -1.87 -10.14
CA VAL A 120 6.16 -1.49 -11.44
C VAL A 120 5.11 -1.15 -12.49
N ASP A 121 3.85 -1.51 -12.25
CA ASP A 121 2.71 -1.15 -13.11
C ASP A 121 2.41 0.35 -13.03
N MET A 122 2.86 1.04 -11.97
CA MET A 122 2.58 2.46 -11.78
C MET A 122 3.25 3.33 -12.84
N LEU A 123 4.48 3.02 -13.25
CA LEU A 123 5.19 3.80 -14.27
C LEU A 123 4.42 3.89 -15.60
N PRO A 124 4.07 2.77 -16.28
CA PRO A 124 3.28 2.85 -17.51
C PRO A 124 1.85 3.33 -17.28
N THR A 125 1.31 3.18 -16.06
CA THR A 125 -0.02 3.72 -15.70
C THR A 125 -0.01 5.25 -15.67
N PHE A 126 0.99 5.85 -15.02
CA PHE A 126 1.12 7.31 -14.96
C PHE A 126 1.42 7.91 -16.32
N ALA A 127 2.26 7.25 -17.11
CA ALA A 127 2.56 7.72 -18.45
C ALA A 127 1.31 7.78 -19.34
N ASP A 128 0.43 6.78 -19.27
CA ASP A 128 -0.87 6.78 -19.98
C ASP A 128 -1.80 7.88 -19.48
N ILE A 129 -1.98 7.99 -18.16
CA ILE A 129 -2.83 9.03 -17.55
C ILE A 129 -2.38 10.44 -17.94
N MET A 130 -1.07 10.66 -18.04
CA MET A 130 -0.47 11.95 -18.36
C MET A 130 -0.31 12.20 -19.87
N GLY A 131 -0.56 11.21 -20.74
CA GLY A 131 -0.35 11.31 -22.19
C GLY A 131 1.13 11.44 -22.60
N VAL A 132 2.03 10.81 -21.83
CA VAL A 132 3.50 10.90 -22.01
C VAL A 132 4.16 9.53 -22.22
N GLU A 133 3.44 8.57 -22.79
CA GLU A 133 3.91 7.19 -23.01
C GLU A 133 5.17 7.10 -23.87
N HIS A 134 5.33 8.07 -24.77
CA HIS A 134 6.51 8.24 -25.64
C HIS A 134 7.81 8.44 -24.83
N LEU A 135 7.75 8.97 -23.61
CA LEU A 135 8.92 9.10 -22.73
C LEU A 135 9.46 7.74 -22.27
N LEU A 136 8.68 6.68 -22.42
CA LEU A 136 9.09 5.32 -22.08
C LEU A 136 9.63 4.55 -23.31
N ASP A 137 9.76 5.18 -24.47
CA ASP A 137 10.30 4.52 -25.66
C ASP A 137 11.77 4.13 -25.46
N GLY A 138 12.13 2.90 -25.86
CA GLY A 138 13.45 2.33 -25.60
C GLY A 138 13.68 1.85 -24.16
N TYR A 139 12.77 2.11 -23.21
CA TYR A 139 12.84 1.58 -21.86
C TYR A 139 12.30 0.15 -21.78
N ALA A 140 12.99 -0.75 -21.09
CA ALA A 140 12.51 -2.10 -20.84
C ALA A 140 11.34 -2.08 -19.84
N LYS A 141 10.10 -2.04 -20.35
CA LYS A 141 8.87 -1.99 -19.55
C LYS A 141 8.54 -3.38 -19.00
N GLN A 142 8.73 -3.60 -17.70
CA GLN A 142 8.25 -4.80 -16.99
C GLN A 142 6.82 -4.61 -16.44
N GLY A 143 6.44 -3.36 -16.19
CA GLY A 143 5.10 -2.98 -15.76
C GLY A 143 4.07 -3.09 -16.87
N LYS A 144 2.81 -3.28 -16.46
CA LYS A 144 1.64 -3.21 -17.32
C LYS A 144 0.79 -2.05 -16.88
N ASN A 145 0.28 -1.27 -17.83
CA ASN A 145 -0.63 -0.18 -17.55
C ASN A 145 -1.93 -0.71 -16.90
N LEU A 146 -2.18 -0.29 -15.65
CA LEU A 146 -3.34 -0.66 -14.84
C LEU A 146 -4.57 0.20 -15.16
N TRP A 147 -4.39 1.37 -15.75
CA TRP A 147 -5.47 2.34 -15.96
C TRP A 147 -6.67 1.76 -16.72
N PRO A 148 -6.49 1.03 -17.86
CA PRO A 148 -7.61 0.44 -18.58
C PRO A 148 -8.43 -0.55 -17.75
N TYR A 149 -7.81 -1.24 -16.78
CA TYR A 149 -8.54 -2.11 -15.85
C TYR A 149 -9.41 -1.29 -14.89
N LEU A 150 -8.90 -0.16 -14.40
CA LEU A 150 -9.59 0.68 -13.41
C LEU A 150 -10.79 1.44 -14.00
N ILE A 151 -10.68 1.96 -15.23
CA ILE A 151 -11.70 2.82 -15.86
C ILE A 151 -12.69 2.07 -16.75
N THR A 152 -12.53 0.76 -16.96
CA THR A 152 -13.42 -0.03 -17.84
C THR A 152 -13.96 -1.29 -17.18
N THR A 153 -14.85 -1.99 -17.87
CA THR A 153 -15.38 -3.30 -17.45
C THR A 153 -14.44 -4.47 -17.71
N LYS A 154 -13.21 -4.22 -18.20
CA LYS A 154 -12.22 -5.28 -18.44
C LYS A 154 -12.08 -6.19 -17.21
N PRO A 155 -12.13 -7.52 -17.38
CA PRO A 155 -12.17 -8.43 -16.24
C PRO A 155 -10.80 -8.67 -15.61
N ASN A 156 -9.71 -8.45 -16.34
CA ASN A 156 -8.35 -8.82 -15.93
C ASN A 156 -7.35 -7.71 -16.25
N HIS A 157 -6.27 -7.65 -15.47
CA HIS A 157 -5.11 -6.79 -15.70
C HIS A 157 -3.88 -7.60 -16.15
N ARG A 158 -3.45 -8.55 -15.31
CA ARG A 158 -2.29 -9.42 -15.60
C ARG A 158 -2.46 -10.82 -15.03
N ARG A 159 -1.74 -11.77 -15.64
CA ARG A 159 -1.82 -13.21 -15.31
C ARG A 159 -0.95 -13.61 -14.12
N TYR A 160 0.19 -12.96 -13.94
CA TYR A 160 1.13 -13.27 -12.86
C TYR A 160 1.95 -12.04 -12.46
N LEU A 161 2.49 -12.10 -11.25
CA LEU A 161 3.53 -11.23 -10.70
C LEU A 161 4.84 -12.00 -10.66
N TYR A 162 5.94 -11.30 -10.88
CA TYR A 162 7.29 -11.82 -10.72
C TYR A 162 8.04 -10.88 -9.79
N SER A 163 8.69 -11.44 -8.78
CA SER A 163 9.54 -10.71 -7.84
C SER A 163 10.78 -11.53 -7.53
N TYR A 164 11.85 -10.85 -7.12
CA TYR A 164 13.09 -11.52 -6.74
C TYR A 164 13.78 -10.74 -5.63
N ILE A 165 14.59 -11.44 -4.85
CA ILE A 165 15.53 -10.87 -3.89
C ILE A 165 16.78 -11.73 -3.91
N GLN A 166 17.91 -11.10 -4.22
CA GLN A 166 19.16 -11.81 -4.54
C GLN A 166 18.89 -12.89 -5.61
N GLU A 167 19.32 -14.13 -5.41
CA GLU A 167 19.11 -15.26 -6.33
C GLU A 167 17.71 -15.88 -6.27
N LYS A 168 16.91 -15.52 -5.26
CA LYS A 168 15.61 -16.12 -5.02
C LYS A 168 14.50 -15.44 -5.82
N GLN A 169 13.58 -16.22 -6.35
CA GLN A 169 12.55 -15.74 -7.27
C GLN A 169 11.17 -16.28 -6.86
N GLN A 170 10.16 -15.43 -7.00
CA GLN A 170 8.76 -15.78 -6.79
C GLN A 170 7.95 -15.51 -8.05
N ILE A 171 7.00 -16.41 -8.32
CA ILE A 171 5.95 -16.22 -9.32
C ILE A 171 4.61 -16.38 -8.65
N ARG A 172 3.79 -15.33 -8.64
CA ARG A 172 2.42 -15.34 -8.07
C ARG A 172 1.40 -15.21 -9.21
N GLY A 173 0.71 -16.31 -9.53
CA GLY A 173 -0.47 -16.31 -10.40
C GLY A 173 -1.75 -15.98 -9.61
N LYS A 174 -2.95 -16.21 -10.15
CA LYS A 174 -4.22 -16.06 -9.39
C LYS A 174 -4.52 -17.26 -8.49
N LEU A 175 -4.24 -18.46 -8.98
CA LEU A 175 -4.59 -19.72 -8.29
C LEU A 175 -3.41 -20.34 -7.52
N VAL A 176 -2.19 -20.11 -8.00
CA VAL A 176 -0.98 -20.73 -7.47
C VAL A 176 0.15 -19.72 -7.34
N THR A 177 1.04 -19.94 -6.38
CA THR A 177 2.31 -19.23 -6.26
C THR A 177 3.44 -20.23 -6.08
N ARG A 178 4.56 -19.98 -6.76
CA ARG A 178 5.86 -20.56 -6.42
C ARG A 178 6.59 -19.55 -5.58
N ASP A 179 6.87 -19.87 -4.33
CA ASP A 179 7.59 -18.96 -3.44
C ASP A 179 9.11 -18.97 -3.70
N MET A 180 9.83 -18.16 -2.93
CA MET A 180 11.28 -17.98 -3.08
C MET A 180 12.11 -19.16 -2.54
N ASN A 181 11.48 -20.16 -1.91
CA ASN A 181 12.09 -21.44 -1.54
C ASN A 181 11.78 -22.54 -2.57
N ASN A 182 11.17 -22.18 -3.70
CA ASN A 182 10.77 -23.08 -4.78
C ASN A 182 9.59 -24.01 -4.45
N ASP A 183 8.85 -23.73 -3.38
CA ASP A 183 7.64 -24.46 -3.02
C ASP A 183 6.41 -23.89 -3.74
N TRP A 184 5.45 -24.77 -4.06
CA TRP A 184 4.19 -24.40 -4.69
C TRP A 184 3.03 -24.40 -3.70
N TRP A 185 2.19 -23.38 -3.78
CA TRP A 185 1.09 -23.16 -2.85
C TRP A 185 -0.21 -22.82 -3.58
N LYS A 186 -1.34 -23.32 -3.07
CA LYS A 186 -2.68 -22.91 -3.50
C LYS A 186 -3.04 -21.58 -2.85
N VAL A 187 -3.33 -20.58 -3.65
CA VAL A 187 -3.52 -19.17 -3.25
C VAL A 187 -4.74 -18.56 -3.96
N ASP A 188 -5.70 -19.42 -4.31
CA ASP A 188 -7.00 -19.11 -4.91
C ASP A 188 -7.98 -18.47 -3.92
N VAL A 189 -7.74 -18.63 -2.61
CA VAL A 189 -8.47 -17.98 -1.52
C VAL A 189 -7.46 -17.27 -0.64
N GLU A 190 -7.65 -15.97 -0.37
CA GLU A 190 -6.79 -15.22 0.56
C GLU A 190 -6.97 -15.73 2.00
N VAL A 191 -5.85 -15.85 2.73
CA VAL A 191 -5.83 -16.12 4.17
C VAL A 191 -5.22 -14.93 4.92
N ASP A 192 -5.75 -14.62 6.10
CA ASP A 192 -5.43 -13.40 6.86
C ASP A 192 -3.96 -13.25 7.23
N ASP A 193 -3.25 -14.35 7.47
CA ASP A 193 -1.84 -14.35 7.86
C ASP A 193 -0.87 -14.34 6.66
N TYR A 194 -1.40 -14.47 5.44
CA TYR A 194 -0.70 -14.63 4.17
C TYR A 194 0.32 -15.79 4.15
N ASP A 195 0.14 -16.76 5.04
CA ASP A 195 1.07 -17.86 5.30
C ASP A 195 0.37 -19.22 5.31
N SER A 196 -0.85 -19.34 5.83
CA SER A 196 -1.55 -20.62 5.98
C SER A 196 -2.16 -21.18 4.68
N TYR A 197 -1.44 -21.07 3.56
CA TYR A 197 -1.81 -21.62 2.27
C TYR A 197 -1.49 -23.13 2.18
N PRO A 198 -2.36 -23.96 1.57
CA PRO A 198 -2.06 -25.36 1.33
C PRO A 198 -0.89 -25.55 0.36
N LYS A 199 0.08 -26.41 0.73
CA LYS A 199 1.18 -26.79 -0.15
C LYS A 199 0.67 -27.71 -1.26
N ILE A 200 1.19 -27.52 -2.47
CA ILE A 200 0.98 -28.43 -3.61
C ILE A 200 2.17 -29.40 -3.62
N THR A 201 1.88 -30.68 -3.46
CA THR A 201 2.85 -31.79 -3.53
C THR A 201 2.92 -32.37 -4.93
#